data_AF-A0A6V7LT42-F1
#
_entry.id   AF-A0A6V7LT42-F1
#
_cell.length_a   1.000
_cell.length_b   1.000
_cell.length_c   1.000
_cell.angle_alpha   90.00
_cell.angle_beta   90.00
_cell.angle_gamma   90.00
#
_symmetry.space_group_name_H-M   'P 1'
#
loop_
_entity.id
_entity.type
_entity.pdbx_description
1 polymer ?
#
loop_
_entity_poly.entity_id
_entity_poly.type
_entity_poly.pdbx_seq_one_letter_code
_entity_poly.pdbx_strand_id
1 'polypeptide(L)' 'AVMSHAQMTQEERDALGMSEKLIRISCGLENAKDLIADLEQALAASQC' A
#
# COMPACT_ATOMS: atom_id res chain seq x y z
N ALA A 1 -1.27 -4.86 11.86
CA ALA A 1 -1.56 -5.77 10.73
C ALA A 1 -0.25 -6.42 10.30
N VAL A 2 -0.22 -7.76 10.24
CA VAL A 2 0.99 -8.57 10.07
C VAL A 2 1.21 -8.78 8.58
N MET A 3 2.08 -7.97 7.98
CA MET A 3 2.58 -8.18 6.62
C MET A 3 4.05 -8.64 6.69
N SER A 4 4.55 -9.27 5.63
CA SER A 4 5.75 -10.14 5.58
C SER A 4 7.07 -9.60 6.14
N HIS A 5 7.18 -8.31 6.49
CA HIS A 5 8.35 -7.67 7.09
C HIS A 5 8.16 -7.26 8.56
N ALA A 6 7.14 -7.78 9.23
CA ALA A 6 6.84 -7.48 10.65
C ALA A 6 7.98 -7.82 11.64
N GLN A 7 9.04 -8.49 11.19
CA GLN A 7 10.21 -8.86 11.98
C GLN A 7 11.48 -8.01 11.69
N MET A 8 11.44 -7.09 10.73
CA MET A 8 12.58 -6.21 10.43
C MET A 8 12.56 -4.97 11.32
N THR A 9 13.71 -4.56 11.84
CA THR A 9 13.79 -3.35 12.68
C THR A 9 13.49 -2.10 11.84
N GLN A 10 13.18 -0.98 12.49
CA GLN A 10 12.91 0.26 11.78
C GLN A 10 14.13 0.68 10.93
N GLU A 11 15.35 0.46 11.46
CA GLU A 11 16.58 0.81 10.76
C GLU A 11 16.80 0.00 9.48
N GLU A 12 16.44 -1.28 9.47
CA GLU A 12 16.55 -2.15 8.29
C GLU A 12 15.52 -1.77 7.21
N ARG A 13 14.32 -1.34 7.62
CA ARG A 13 13.27 -0.86 6.71
C ARG A 13 13.63 0.48 6.09
N ASP A 14 14.17 1.39 6.88
CA ASP A 14 14.63 2.71 6.43
C ASP A 14 15.81 2.59 5.46
N ALA A 15 16.76 1.67 5.70
CA ALA A 15 17.91 1.41 4.83
C ALA A 15 17.52 0.85 3.45
N LEU A 16 16.38 0.15 3.35
CA LEU A 16 15.83 -0.37 2.10
C LEU A 16 14.93 0.65 1.37
N GLY A 17 14.78 1.86 1.92
CA GLY A 17 13.88 2.88 1.37
C GLY A 17 12.39 2.52 1.55
N MET A 18 12.07 1.57 2.42
CA MET A 18 10.69 1.19 2.73
C MET A 18 10.12 2.17 3.76
N SER A 19 9.58 3.28 3.26
CA SER A 19 8.80 4.21 4.08
C SER A 19 7.62 3.48 4.75
N GLU A 20 7.33 3.78 6.02
CA GLU A 20 6.15 3.28 6.75
C GLU A 20 4.81 3.53 6.03
N LYS A 21 4.79 4.50 5.09
CA LYS A 21 3.61 4.87 4.30
C LYS A 21 3.58 4.19 2.92
N LEU A 22 4.50 3.27 2.64
CA LEU A 22 4.55 2.56 1.36
C LEU A 22 3.42 1.53 1.27
N ILE A 23 2.51 1.74 0.34
CA ILE A 23 1.45 0.77 -0.01
C ILE A 23 1.86 0.09 -1.31
N ARG A 24 2.03 -1.24 -1.28
CA ARG A 24 2.26 -2.05 -2.48
C ARG A 24 0.96 -2.71 -2.92
N ILE A 25 0.53 -2.42 -4.13
CA ILE A 25 -0.70 -2.97 -4.71
C ILE A 25 -0.30 -3.92 -5.85
N SER A 26 -0.92 -5.09 -5.90
CA SER A 26 -0.82 -6.02 -7.03
C SER A 26 -2.00 -5.77 -7.96
N CYS A 27 -1.76 -5.24 -9.15
CA CYS A 27 -2.80 -5.09 -10.17
C CYS A 27 -3.05 -6.46 -10.84
N GLY A 28 -4.29 -6.93 -10.82
CA GLY A 28 -4.69 -8.13 -11.56
C GLY A 28 -5.13 -7.81 -12.99
N LEU A 29 -5.99 -8.65 -13.56
CA LEU A 29 -6.52 -8.54 -14.92
C LEU A 29 -7.95 -7.96 -14.97
N GLU A 30 -8.39 -7.33 -13.89
CA GLU A 30 -9.69 -6.67 -13.81
C GLU A 30 -9.79 -5.47 -14.77
N ASN A 31 -11.01 -4.95 -14.92
CA ASN A 31 -11.25 -3.75 -15.70
C ASN A 31 -10.58 -2.53 -15.04
N ALA A 32 -9.72 -1.85 -15.79
CA ALA A 32 -8.97 -0.70 -15.31
C ALA A 32 -9.86 0.42 -14.74
N LYS A 33 -11.07 0.63 -15.29
CA LYS A 33 -11.97 1.68 -14.80
C LYS A 33 -12.51 1.39 -13.41
N ASP A 34 -12.79 0.12 -13.13
CA ASP A 34 -13.32 -0.30 -11.84
C ASP A 34 -12.22 -0.21 -10.77
N LEU A 35 -11.00 -0.63 -11.10
CA LEU A 35 -9.83 -0.48 -10.22
C LEU A 35 -9.53 0.99 -9.88
N ILE A 36 -9.63 1.90 -10.86
CA ILE A 36 -9.42 3.33 -10.63
C ILE A 36 -10.51 3.89 -9.71
N ALA A 37 -11.78 3.57 -9.97
CA ALA A 37 -12.90 4.05 -9.16
C ALA A 37 -12.80 3.58 -7.69
N ASP A 38 -12.42 2.32 -7.47
CA ASP A 38 -12.21 1.77 -6.13
C ASP A 38 -11.09 2.50 -5.37
N LEU A 39 -9.96 2.75 -6.05
CA LEU A 39 -8.84 3.48 -5.44
C LEU A 39 -9.20 4.94 -5.14
N GLU A 40 -9.93 5.62 -6.02
CA GLU A 40 -10.43 6.97 -5.80
C GLU A 40 -11.35 7.04 -4.57
N GLN A 41 -12.30 6.10 -4.47
CA GLN A 41 -13.21 6.01 -3.33
C GLN A 41 -12.45 5.77 -2.01
N ALA A 42 -11.49 4.83 -2.00
CA ALA A 42 -10.71 4.49 -0.82
C ALA A 42 -9.82 5.66 -0.36
N LEU A 43 -9.19 6.37 -1.30
CA LEU A 43 -8.38 7.56 -1.00
C LEU A 43 -9.23 8.71 -0.46
N ALA A 44 -10.43 8.93 -1.02
CA ALA A 44 -11.36 9.95 -0.53
C ALA A 44 -11.82 9.66 0.91
N ALA A 45 -12.12 8.39 1.23
CA ALA A 45 -12.53 7.98 2.57
C ALA A 45 -11.40 8.07 3.62
N SER A 46 -10.14 7.96 3.19
CA SER A 46 -8.96 7.97 4.06
C SER A 46 -8.43 9.37 4.39
N GLN A 47 -9.03 10.43 3.83
CA GLN A 47 -8.61 11.84 4.01
C GLN A 47 -9.24 12.53 5.25
N CYS A 48 -9.87 11.77 6.16
CA CYS A 48 -10.46 12.29 7.41
C CYS A 48 -9.47 12.29 8.59
#